data_AF-A0A9X4E5P1-F1
#
_entry.id   AF-A0A9X4E5P1-F1
#
_cell.length_a   1.000
_cell.length_b   1.000
_cell.length_c   1.000
_cell.angle_alpha   90.00
_cell.angle_beta   90.00
_cell.angle_gamma   90.00
#
_symmetry.space_group_name_H-M   'P 1'
#
loop_
_entity.id
_entity.type
_entity.pdbx_description
1 polymer ?
#
loop_
_entity_poly.entity_id
_entity_poly.type
_entity_poly.pdbx_seq_one_letter_code
_entity_poly.pdbx_strand_id
1 'polypeptide(L)'
;MDDQTETLDFLQYPESFGARGRVERIDTHISSVFLAGDRAYKLKRAVRYSYLDYSTVERRRHFCLAELAINRRFAPHLYLGVRPILRTGIGPHGGLFLGPEWAAGEDEPPLPAGDVVDWLLVMRRFDQDALFDRMATQGRLTPSLMLDLADRVARLHRAQPGRADGGGVEGLRQAIAITRANLKPGTTFTAADIRAWNHRVDAALAAQGPLLDARREAGRVRDCHGDLHLGNVCLVDGVPTPFDAIEFDPSLACTDVLYDLAFLLMDLCFRDMGDLANLVMNRYLDATGEDLPGRGGAGREGGALGGLPALSLFLSVRAAVRAQVTAAAARRQTTPTQKTAGAIEADRYLQLALSFLKRGRPRLVAVGGFSGTGKSTLARGLAPLLGVAPGARVLRTDVIRKQLYGVGAEQALPPAAYEAAVTATVYERLRDQAAACLASGCSVVLDAVFARGEDRAMAAAVAADHGARFTGLWLDAPEEVLTERLRLRGQAAQKDASDADIPVLFQQVRQGAGDLSWAVVDAGGDPATVLERAKAHLARPAPSRPRLARPAATTPYRAHRPE
;
A
#
# COMPACT_ATOMS: atom_id res chain seq x y z
N MET A 1 24.13 -9.32 -30.54
CA MET A 1 23.39 -8.19 -29.94
C MET A 1 23.94 -6.94 -30.60
N ASP A 2 23.07 -6.01 -30.98
CA ASP A 2 23.51 -4.78 -31.64
C ASP A 2 24.54 -4.04 -30.79
N ASP A 3 25.59 -3.50 -31.42
CA ASP A 3 26.54 -2.62 -30.76
C ASP A 3 25.94 -1.22 -30.64
N GLN A 4 25.69 -0.76 -29.41
CA GLN A 4 25.16 0.57 -29.12
C GLN A 4 26.25 1.58 -28.75
N THR A 5 27.54 1.25 -28.89
CA THR A 5 28.64 2.13 -28.45
C THR A 5 28.59 3.51 -29.11
N GLU A 6 28.40 3.55 -30.42
CA GLU A 6 28.28 4.81 -31.18
C GLU A 6 27.02 5.60 -30.79
N THR A 7 25.88 4.92 -30.63
CA THR A 7 24.62 5.53 -30.15
C THR A 7 24.79 6.14 -28.76
N LEU A 8 25.46 5.42 -27.85
CA LEU A 8 25.72 5.89 -26.49
C LEU A 8 26.71 7.05 -26.43
N ASP A 9 27.67 7.13 -27.35
CA ASP A 9 28.57 8.28 -27.48
C ASP A 9 27.80 9.49 -28.02
N PHE A 10 27.06 9.33 -29.12
CA PHE A 10 26.23 10.37 -29.70
C PHE A 10 25.29 11.01 -28.65
N LEU A 11 24.64 10.22 -27.81
CA LEU A 11 23.69 10.73 -26.80
C LEU A 11 24.34 11.41 -25.58
N GLN A 12 25.67 11.47 -25.47
CA GLN A 12 26.34 12.21 -24.39
C GLN A 12 26.41 13.72 -24.66
N TYR A 13 26.20 14.14 -25.91
CA TYR A 13 26.35 15.53 -26.33
C TYR A 13 24.99 16.26 -26.31
N PRO A 14 24.90 17.46 -25.72
CA PRO A 14 23.65 18.23 -25.70
C PRO A 14 23.15 18.62 -27.10
N GLU A 15 24.07 18.80 -28.05
CA GLU A 15 23.78 19.12 -29.45
C GLU A 15 22.93 18.03 -30.11
N SER A 16 23.12 16.76 -29.71
CA SER A 16 22.34 15.62 -30.19
C SER A 16 20.85 15.76 -29.92
N PHE A 17 20.48 16.52 -28.89
CA PHE A 17 19.10 16.80 -28.51
C PHE A 17 18.61 18.18 -28.94
N GLY A 18 19.45 18.99 -29.59
CA GLY A 18 19.20 20.41 -29.79
C GLY A 18 19.11 21.20 -28.48
N ALA A 19 19.70 20.67 -27.40
CA ALA A 19 19.68 21.26 -26.06
C ALA A 19 20.97 22.03 -25.77
N ARG A 20 20.98 22.77 -24.65
CA ARG A 20 22.18 23.40 -24.09
C ARG A 20 22.48 22.82 -22.71
N GLY A 21 23.73 22.91 -22.28
CA GLY A 21 24.16 22.45 -20.95
C GLY A 21 24.67 21.01 -20.93
N ARG A 22 24.87 20.44 -19.73
CA ARG A 22 25.39 19.08 -19.58
C ARG A 22 24.27 18.05 -19.70
N VAL A 23 24.55 16.97 -20.44
CA VAL A 23 23.72 15.76 -20.42
C VAL A 23 24.12 14.90 -19.23
N GLU A 24 23.14 14.54 -18.41
CA GLU A 24 23.33 13.58 -17.32
C GLU A 24 22.87 12.20 -17.78
N ARG A 25 23.69 11.17 -17.55
CA ARG A 25 23.37 9.79 -17.91
C ARG A 25 23.09 8.97 -16.67
N ILE A 26 21.95 8.29 -16.67
CA ILE A 26 21.52 7.36 -15.63
C ILE A 26 21.38 5.98 -16.27
N ASP A 27 22.18 5.02 -15.83
CA ASP A 27 22.11 3.63 -16.33
C ASP A 27 21.32 2.75 -15.38
N THR A 28 20.39 2.00 -15.96
CA THR A 28 19.71 0.88 -15.31
C THR A 28 20.19 -0.43 -15.92
N HIS A 29 19.71 -1.55 -15.40
CA HIS A 29 20.07 -2.87 -15.92
C HIS A 29 19.57 -3.15 -17.35
N ILE A 30 18.54 -2.45 -17.83
CA ILE A 30 17.91 -2.68 -19.16
C ILE A 30 17.76 -1.41 -20.00
N SER A 31 18.12 -0.23 -19.49
CA SER A 31 17.97 1.06 -20.19
C SER A 31 19.06 2.05 -19.77
N SER A 32 19.36 3.00 -20.64
CA SER A 32 20.18 4.18 -20.38
C SER A 32 19.32 5.43 -20.58
N VAL A 33 19.23 6.29 -19.56
CA VAL A 33 18.42 7.51 -19.56
C VAL A 33 19.34 8.72 -19.65
N PHE A 34 19.07 9.61 -20.60
CA PHE A 34 19.83 10.83 -20.83
C PHE A 34 18.96 12.04 -20.50
N LEU A 35 19.37 12.83 -19.50
CA LEU A 35 18.68 14.04 -19.10
C LEU A 35 19.31 15.24 -19.82
N ALA A 36 18.57 15.85 -20.74
CA ALA A 36 19.03 16.95 -21.57
C ALA A 36 17.98 18.07 -21.58
N GLY A 37 18.35 19.25 -21.07
CA GLY A 37 17.40 20.35 -20.87
C GLY A 37 16.25 19.96 -19.93
N ASP A 38 15.02 20.18 -20.39
CA ASP A 38 13.75 19.88 -19.73
C ASP A 38 13.22 18.46 -20.04
N ARG A 39 14.00 17.63 -20.76
CA ARG A 39 13.60 16.30 -21.21
C ARG A 39 14.53 15.19 -20.73
N ALA A 40 13.97 13.99 -20.70
CA ALA A 40 14.66 12.74 -20.45
C ALA A 40 14.43 11.81 -21.65
N TYR A 41 15.50 11.18 -22.11
CA TYR A 41 15.48 10.27 -23.26
C TYR A 41 15.94 8.89 -22.82
N LYS A 42 15.03 7.91 -22.84
CA LYS A 42 15.31 6.54 -22.41
C LYS A 42 15.61 5.67 -23.63
N LEU A 43 16.86 5.23 -23.72
CA LEU A 43 17.34 4.24 -24.68
C LEU A 43 17.26 2.85 -24.04
N LYS A 44 16.61 1.90 -24.70
CA LYS A 44 16.62 0.49 -24.27
C LYS A 44 17.96 -0.14 -24.61
N ARG A 45 18.58 -0.87 -23.67
CA ARG A 45 19.89 -1.50 -23.92
C ARG A 45 19.71 -2.71 -24.82
N ALA A 46 20.65 -2.96 -25.72
CA ALA A 46 20.69 -4.13 -26.60
C ALA A 46 21.07 -5.38 -25.81
N VAL A 47 20.11 -5.92 -25.03
CA VAL A 47 20.28 -7.06 -24.14
C VAL A 47 19.21 -8.13 -24.38
N ARG A 48 19.53 -9.37 -24.03
CA ARG A 48 18.57 -10.48 -24.00
C ARG A 48 18.71 -11.24 -22.68
N TYR A 49 17.63 -11.29 -21.91
CA TYR A 49 17.46 -12.05 -20.68
C TYR A 49 16.34 -13.09 -20.86
N SER A 50 16.15 -13.97 -19.89
CA SER A 50 15.09 -14.99 -19.94
C SER A 50 13.67 -14.42 -19.93
N TYR A 51 13.51 -13.19 -19.44
CA TYR A 51 12.23 -12.47 -19.28
C TYR A 51 12.13 -11.22 -20.18
N LEU A 52 13.16 -10.95 -21.00
CA LEU A 52 13.26 -9.70 -21.76
C LEU A 52 14.12 -9.84 -23.01
N ASP A 53 13.67 -9.34 -24.15
CA ASP A 53 14.46 -9.33 -25.37
C ASP A 53 14.45 -7.95 -26.06
N TYR A 54 15.52 -7.19 -25.88
CA TYR A 54 15.79 -5.89 -26.52
C TYR A 54 16.90 -6.00 -27.59
N SER A 55 17.16 -7.22 -28.09
CA SER A 55 18.36 -7.51 -28.88
C SER A 55 18.43 -6.86 -30.25
N THR A 56 17.30 -6.42 -30.82
CA THR A 56 17.22 -5.77 -32.15
C THR A 56 16.53 -4.42 -32.07
N VAL A 57 16.80 -3.54 -33.03
CA VAL A 57 16.19 -2.21 -33.17
C VAL A 57 14.66 -2.31 -33.20
N GLU A 58 14.09 -3.28 -33.91
CA GLU A 58 12.63 -3.47 -34.03
C GLU A 58 12.01 -3.81 -32.69
N ARG A 59 12.67 -4.66 -31.88
CA ARG A 59 12.21 -4.98 -30.52
C ARG A 59 12.29 -3.75 -29.63
N ARG A 60 13.38 -2.98 -29.70
CA ARG A 60 13.52 -1.74 -28.92
C ARG A 60 12.46 -0.71 -29.29
N ARG A 61 12.13 -0.56 -30.58
CA ARG A 61 10.98 0.23 -31.06
C ARG A 61 9.68 -0.24 -30.42
N HIS A 62 9.36 -1.53 -30.58
CA HIS A 62 8.14 -2.13 -30.04
C HIS A 62 7.98 -1.84 -28.54
N PHE A 63 9.02 -2.06 -27.76
CA PHE A 63 8.93 -1.81 -26.32
C PHE A 63 8.93 -0.32 -25.95
N CYS A 64 9.52 0.59 -26.75
CA CYS A 64 9.37 2.03 -26.49
C CYS A 64 7.90 2.46 -26.68
N LEU A 65 7.25 1.94 -27.72
CA LEU A 65 5.82 2.16 -27.97
C LEU A 65 4.95 1.55 -26.86
N ALA A 66 5.26 0.32 -26.43
CA ALA A 66 4.56 -0.35 -25.34
C ALA A 66 4.71 0.41 -24.01
N GLU A 67 5.92 0.85 -23.68
CA GLU A 67 6.17 1.65 -22.47
C GLU A 67 5.39 2.97 -22.49
N LEU A 68 5.38 3.67 -23.63
CA LEU A 68 4.60 4.89 -23.82
C LEU A 68 3.11 4.64 -23.59
N ALA A 69 2.55 3.60 -24.23
CA ALA A 69 1.13 3.27 -24.12
C ALA A 69 0.74 2.91 -22.68
N ILE A 70 1.55 2.07 -22.01
CA ILE A 70 1.29 1.60 -20.66
C ILE A 70 1.40 2.73 -19.65
N ASN A 71 2.48 3.51 -19.70
CA ASN A 71 2.79 4.47 -18.65
C ASN A 71 2.00 5.77 -18.76
N ARG A 72 1.45 6.12 -19.92
CA ARG A 72 0.51 7.24 -20.03
C ARG A 72 -0.74 7.06 -19.17
N ARG A 73 -1.10 5.81 -18.82
CA ARG A 73 -2.19 5.53 -17.86
C ARG A 73 -1.87 6.08 -16.47
N PHE A 74 -0.60 6.06 -16.09
CA PHE A 74 -0.12 6.45 -14.76
C PHE A 74 0.40 7.90 -14.72
N ALA A 75 1.13 8.31 -15.76
CA ALA A 75 1.85 9.58 -15.83
C ALA A 75 1.74 10.23 -17.23
N PRO A 76 0.53 10.64 -17.68
CA PRO A 76 0.32 11.13 -19.04
C PRO A 76 1.15 12.37 -19.41
N HIS A 77 1.48 13.22 -18.44
CA HIS A 77 2.30 14.42 -18.64
C HIS A 77 3.81 14.13 -18.61
N LEU A 78 4.21 12.94 -18.17
CA LEU A 78 5.61 12.53 -18.10
C LEU A 78 6.07 11.84 -19.40
N TYR A 79 5.19 11.07 -20.04
CA TYR A 79 5.49 10.28 -21.23
C TYR A 79 5.03 11.02 -22.50
N LEU A 80 5.98 11.61 -23.22
CA LEU A 80 5.72 12.60 -24.27
C LEU A 80 5.65 12.02 -25.68
N GLY A 81 6.44 10.97 -25.99
CA GLY A 81 6.52 10.43 -27.34
C GLY A 81 7.66 9.45 -27.54
N VAL A 82 7.94 9.07 -28.79
CA VAL A 82 9.17 8.34 -29.16
C VAL A 82 9.89 9.03 -30.31
N ARG A 83 11.21 8.82 -30.40
CA ARG A 83 12.07 9.35 -31.47
C ARG A 83 13.00 8.27 -32.02
N PRO A 84 13.13 8.13 -33.36
CA PRO A 84 14.15 7.30 -33.95
C PRO A 84 15.51 8.03 -33.94
N ILE A 85 16.58 7.25 -33.86
CA ILE A 85 17.94 7.68 -34.16
C ILE A 85 18.24 7.22 -35.58
N LEU A 86 18.61 8.16 -36.45
CA LEU A 86 18.79 7.94 -37.88
C LEU A 86 20.26 8.20 -38.27
N ARG A 87 20.70 7.56 -39.35
CA ARG A 87 22.03 7.80 -39.95
C ARG A 87 21.91 8.38 -41.36
N THR A 88 22.62 9.47 -41.63
CA THR A 88 22.73 10.07 -42.98
C THR A 88 23.99 9.65 -43.75
N GLY A 89 24.94 8.97 -43.09
CA GLY A 89 26.20 8.51 -43.68
C GLY A 89 27.33 9.55 -43.71
N ILE A 90 27.07 10.82 -43.42
CA ILE A 90 28.07 11.91 -43.36
C ILE A 90 27.72 12.87 -42.23
N GLY A 91 28.66 13.17 -41.33
CA GLY A 91 28.50 14.16 -40.25
C GLY A 91 29.30 13.83 -38.99
N PRO A 92 29.31 14.72 -37.98
CA PRO A 92 29.86 14.41 -36.65
C PRO A 92 29.15 13.21 -36.02
N HIS A 93 29.84 12.49 -35.13
CA HIS A 93 29.34 11.26 -34.48
C HIS A 93 28.77 10.22 -35.47
N GLY A 94 29.48 10.01 -36.60
CA GLY A 94 29.12 9.00 -37.60
C GLY A 94 27.86 9.31 -38.43
N GLY A 95 27.43 10.58 -38.44
CA GLY A 95 26.24 11.03 -39.15
C GLY A 95 24.93 10.67 -38.45
N LEU A 96 24.98 10.41 -37.14
CA LEU A 96 23.80 10.15 -36.32
C LEU A 96 23.05 11.46 -36.00
N PHE A 97 21.72 11.39 -36.03
CA PHE A 97 20.84 12.49 -35.62
C PHE A 97 19.51 11.96 -35.09
N LEU A 98 18.80 12.77 -34.30
CA LEU A 98 17.45 12.45 -33.84
C LEU A 98 16.43 12.80 -34.93
N GLY A 99 15.69 11.79 -35.39
CA GLY A 99 14.59 11.98 -36.33
C GLY A 99 13.38 12.68 -35.70
N PRO A 100 12.27 12.82 -36.45
CA PRO A 100 11.07 13.49 -35.97
C PRO A 100 10.51 12.80 -34.72
N GLU A 101 9.92 13.59 -33.83
CA GLU A 101 9.21 13.08 -32.67
C GLU A 101 7.81 12.67 -33.05
N TRP A 102 7.44 11.47 -32.62
CA TRP A 102 6.07 11.02 -32.62
C TRP A 102 5.47 11.27 -31.26
N ALA A 103 4.48 12.15 -31.20
CA ALA A 103 3.90 12.57 -29.95
C ALA A 103 2.92 11.51 -29.41
N ALA A 104 2.85 11.45 -28.09
CA ALA A 104 1.96 10.58 -27.36
C ALA A 104 0.48 10.83 -27.72
N GLY A 105 -0.16 9.85 -28.36
CA GLY A 105 -1.57 9.91 -28.75
C GLY A 105 -1.81 10.17 -30.25
N GLU A 106 -0.74 10.34 -31.03
CA GLU A 106 -0.80 10.27 -32.49
C GLU A 106 -0.86 8.82 -32.98
N ASP A 107 -1.28 8.59 -34.23
CA ASP A 107 -1.20 7.27 -34.87
C ASP A 107 0.26 6.87 -35.10
N GLU A 108 0.59 5.59 -34.90
CA GLU A 108 1.98 5.10 -34.99
C GLU A 108 2.65 5.56 -36.30
N PRO A 109 3.83 6.19 -36.23
CA PRO A 109 4.42 6.79 -37.41
C PRO A 109 4.90 5.66 -38.32
N PRO A 110 4.77 5.81 -39.65
CA PRO A 110 5.43 4.90 -40.57
C PRO A 110 6.94 4.88 -40.28
N LEU A 111 7.59 3.75 -40.54
CA LEU A 111 9.05 3.65 -40.40
C LEU A 111 9.71 4.81 -41.17
N PRO A 112 10.59 5.60 -40.54
CA PRO A 112 11.26 6.70 -41.22
C PRO A 112 11.98 6.18 -42.46
N ALA A 113 11.96 6.96 -43.55
CA ALA A 113 12.87 6.70 -44.66
C ALA A 113 14.31 6.96 -44.20
N GLY A 114 15.18 5.96 -44.27
CA GLY A 114 16.58 6.06 -43.85
C GLY A 114 17.06 4.85 -43.03
N ASP A 115 18.34 4.89 -42.64
CA ASP A 115 18.95 3.88 -41.79
C ASP A 115 18.63 4.17 -40.32
N VAL A 116 17.69 3.40 -39.74
CA VAL A 116 17.24 3.54 -38.35
C VAL A 116 18.18 2.75 -37.44
N VAL A 117 18.94 3.46 -36.62
CA VAL A 117 19.96 2.89 -35.73
C VAL A 117 19.38 2.49 -34.38
N ASP A 118 18.46 3.28 -33.81
CA ASP A 118 17.79 2.93 -32.55
C ASP A 118 16.53 3.78 -32.30
N TRP A 119 15.88 3.57 -31.15
CA TRP A 119 14.72 4.33 -30.69
C TRP A 119 14.87 4.83 -29.26
N LEU A 120 14.34 6.02 -29.01
CA LEU A 120 14.27 6.66 -27.72
C LEU A 120 12.83 6.87 -27.31
N LEU A 121 12.51 6.53 -26.05
CA LEU A 121 11.33 7.05 -25.39
C LEU A 121 11.62 8.45 -24.87
N VAL A 122 10.75 9.41 -25.21
CA VAL A 122 10.86 10.81 -24.81
C VAL A 122 9.96 11.08 -23.63
N MET A 123 10.54 11.64 -22.58
CA MET A 123 9.87 11.94 -21.32
C MET A 123 10.15 13.38 -20.91
N ARG A 124 9.23 13.98 -20.15
CA ARG A 124 9.49 15.23 -19.42
C ARG A 124 10.50 14.92 -18.30
N ARG A 125 11.54 15.75 -18.16
CA ARG A 125 12.46 15.63 -17.02
C ARG A 125 11.76 16.12 -15.76
N PHE A 126 12.02 15.44 -14.64
CA PHE A 126 11.65 15.90 -13.31
C PHE A 126 12.85 15.84 -12.37
N ASP A 127 12.78 16.61 -11.28
CA ASP A 127 13.80 16.64 -10.26
C ASP A 127 13.95 15.26 -9.63
N GLN A 128 15.16 14.72 -9.62
CA GLN A 128 15.41 13.40 -9.06
C GLN A 128 15.19 13.36 -7.54
N ASP A 129 15.29 14.50 -6.85
CA ASP A 129 14.95 14.61 -5.42
C ASP A 129 13.44 14.61 -5.16
N ALA A 130 12.63 14.55 -6.22
CA ALA A 130 11.18 14.32 -6.16
C ALA A 130 10.80 12.83 -6.27
N LEU A 131 11.75 11.90 -6.44
CA LEU A 131 11.50 10.46 -6.35
C LEU A 131 11.14 10.08 -4.91
N PHE A 132 10.13 9.23 -4.73
CA PHE A 132 9.60 8.93 -3.39
C PHE A 132 10.59 8.13 -2.53
N ASP A 133 11.48 7.33 -3.10
CA ASP A 133 12.55 6.65 -2.37
C ASP A 133 13.59 7.64 -1.81
N ARG A 134 13.95 8.68 -2.57
CA ARG A 134 14.80 9.77 -2.12
C ARG A 134 14.10 10.64 -1.09
N MET A 135 12.85 11.02 -1.36
CA MET A 135 12.03 11.79 -0.42
C MET A 135 11.85 11.03 0.90
N ALA A 136 11.72 9.70 0.87
CA ALA A 136 11.68 8.87 2.08
C ALA A 136 12.96 9.01 2.90
N THR A 137 14.11 8.89 2.24
CA THR A 137 15.43 9.04 2.89
C THR A 137 15.63 10.45 3.48
N GLN A 138 15.02 11.47 2.86
CA GLN A 138 15.07 12.86 3.32
C GLN A 138 13.97 13.23 4.33
N GLY A 139 13.08 12.30 4.71
CA GLY A 139 11.97 12.58 5.64
C GLY A 139 10.88 13.51 5.06
N ARG A 140 10.75 13.57 3.72
CA ARG A 140 9.83 14.46 3.00
C ARG A 140 8.51 13.80 2.59
N LEU A 141 8.34 12.50 2.82
CA LEU A 141 7.04 11.84 2.61
C LEU A 141 6.09 12.22 3.74
N THR A 142 4.93 12.78 3.38
CA THR A 142 3.93 13.24 4.33
C THR A 142 2.68 12.36 4.30
N PRO A 143 1.87 12.34 5.37
CA PRO A 143 0.58 11.65 5.38
C PRO A 143 -0.35 12.07 4.23
N SER A 144 -0.37 13.35 3.84
CA SER A 144 -1.21 13.84 2.75
C SER A 144 -0.78 13.28 1.38
N LEU A 145 0.52 13.22 1.10
CA LEU A 145 1.04 12.60 -0.12
C LEU A 145 0.70 11.11 -0.18
N MET A 146 0.78 10.40 0.95
CA MET A 146 0.44 8.98 1.03
C MET A 146 -1.05 8.72 0.83
N LEU A 147 -1.92 9.58 1.36
CA LEU A 147 -3.36 9.50 1.13
C LEU A 147 -3.72 9.73 -0.34
N ASP A 148 -3.13 10.75 -1.00
CA ASP A 148 -3.38 10.99 -2.43
C ASP A 148 -2.82 9.85 -3.30
N LEU A 149 -1.65 9.32 -2.97
CA LEU A 149 -1.11 8.14 -3.66
C LEU A 149 -2.05 6.93 -3.53
N ALA A 150 -2.57 6.64 -2.34
CA ALA A 150 -3.52 5.55 -2.13
C ALA A 150 -4.79 5.72 -2.97
N ASP A 151 -5.36 6.94 -3.03
CA ASP A 151 -6.53 7.24 -3.84
C ASP A 151 -6.25 7.11 -5.35
N ARG A 152 -5.06 7.51 -5.80
CA ARG A 152 -4.63 7.37 -7.20
C ARG A 152 -4.50 5.91 -7.59
N VAL A 153 -3.81 5.12 -6.78
CA VAL A 153 -3.64 3.67 -7.02
C VAL A 153 -5.00 2.99 -7.05
N ALA A 154 -5.91 3.32 -6.12
CA ALA A 154 -7.28 2.81 -6.14
C ALA A 154 -8.05 3.17 -7.42
N ARG A 155 -7.93 4.41 -7.92
CA ARG A 155 -8.54 4.83 -9.19
C ARG A 155 -7.94 4.10 -10.39
N LEU A 156 -6.62 3.97 -10.45
CA LEU A 156 -5.89 3.29 -11.52
C LEU A 156 -6.29 1.82 -11.61
N HIS A 157 -6.31 1.12 -10.47
CA HIS A 157 -6.79 -0.26 -10.41
C HIS A 157 -8.25 -0.37 -10.87
N ARG A 158 -9.13 0.51 -10.39
CA ARG A 158 -10.56 0.50 -10.77
C ARG A 158 -10.78 0.70 -12.26
N ALA A 159 -9.96 1.54 -12.90
CA ALA A 159 -10.08 1.87 -14.32
C ALA A 159 -9.70 0.72 -15.26
N GLN A 160 -8.99 -0.31 -14.78
CA GLN A 160 -8.62 -1.47 -15.60
C GLN A 160 -9.69 -2.57 -15.53
N PRO A 161 -9.99 -3.24 -16.66
CA PRO A 161 -10.91 -4.38 -16.65
C PRO A 161 -10.32 -5.56 -15.88
N GLY A 162 -11.21 -6.42 -15.36
CA GLY A 162 -10.81 -7.70 -14.78
C GLY A 162 -10.26 -8.66 -15.83
N ARG A 163 -9.23 -9.43 -15.47
CA ARG A 163 -8.57 -10.43 -16.31
C ARG A 163 -8.74 -11.82 -15.70
N ALA A 164 -9.04 -12.80 -16.54
CA ALA A 164 -9.19 -14.21 -16.15
C ALA A 164 -8.06 -15.12 -16.66
N ASP A 165 -7.20 -14.59 -17.53
CA ASP A 165 -6.13 -15.26 -18.24
C ASP A 165 -4.74 -15.08 -17.58
N GLY A 166 -4.72 -14.59 -16.34
CA GLY A 166 -3.51 -14.37 -15.55
C GLY A 166 -3.79 -14.32 -14.05
N GLY A 167 -2.76 -14.01 -13.26
CA GLY A 167 -2.88 -13.91 -11.80
C GLY A 167 -3.39 -15.19 -11.12
N GLY A 168 -4.20 -15.02 -10.07
CA GLY A 168 -4.69 -16.12 -9.25
C GLY A 168 -3.56 -16.88 -8.54
N VAL A 169 -3.84 -18.13 -8.13
CA VAL A 169 -2.83 -18.94 -7.44
C VAL A 169 -1.64 -19.29 -8.34
N GLU A 170 -1.90 -19.52 -9.64
CA GLU A 170 -0.86 -19.91 -10.60
C GLU A 170 0.10 -18.76 -10.91
N GLY A 171 -0.40 -17.55 -11.15
CA GLY A 171 0.47 -16.39 -11.34
C GLY A 171 1.38 -16.13 -10.14
N LEU A 172 0.84 -16.25 -8.92
CA LEU A 172 1.66 -16.09 -7.72
C LEU A 172 2.67 -17.25 -7.52
N ARG A 173 2.29 -18.49 -7.87
CA ARG A 173 3.19 -19.65 -7.88
C ARG A 173 4.38 -19.43 -8.81
N GLN A 174 4.13 -18.87 -10.00
CA GLN A 174 5.18 -18.54 -10.97
C GLN A 174 6.13 -17.47 -10.42
N ALA A 175 5.60 -16.39 -9.83
CA ALA A 175 6.41 -15.36 -9.18
C ALA A 175 7.29 -15.94 -8.05
N ILE A 176 6.74 -16.85 -7.23
CA ILE A 176 7.48 -17.57 -6.19
C ILE A 176 8.57 -18.47 -6.80
N ALA A 177 8.26 -19.21 -7.87
CA ALA A 177 9.22 -20.09 -8.53
C ALA A 177 10.40 -19.32 -9.12
N ILE A 178 10.15 -18.19 -9.80
CA ILE A 178 11.18 -17.29 -10.32
C ILE A 178 12.05 -16.77 -9.18
N THR A 179 11.43 -16.29 -8.10
CA THR A 179 12.13 -15.78 -6.93
C THR A 179 13.01 -16.86 -6.29
N ARG A 180 12.46 -18.06 -6.09
CA ARG A 180 13.17 -19.23 -5.53
C ARG A 180 14.36 -19.64 -6.39
N ALA A 181 14.22 -19.59 -7.71
CA ALA A 181 15.30 -19.94 -8.63
C ALA A 181 16.51 -18.99 -8.47
N ASN A 182 16.30 -17.75 -8.03
CA ASN A 182 17.34 -16.72 -7.93
C ASN A 182 17.86 -16.46 -6.50
N LEU A 183 17.14 -16.92 -5.46
CA LEU A 183 17.64 -16.95 -4.09
C LEU A 183 18.64 -18.10 -3.94
N LYS A 184 19.94 -17.78 -3.90
CA LYS A 184 21.03 -18.76 -3.78
C LYS A 184 21.74 -18.63 -2.43
N PRO A 185 22.03 -19.75 -1.73
CA PRO A 185 22.84 -19.69 -0.53
C PRO A 185 24.25 -19.20 -0.88
N GLY A 186 24.84 -18.38 -0.01
CA GLY A 186 26.16 -17.81 -0.23
C GLY A 186 26.46 -16.71 0.77
N THR A 187 27.26 -15.72 0.34
CA THR A 187 27.66 -14.59 1.17
C THR A 187 26.50 -13.65 1.51
N THR A 188 25.46 -13.62 0.68
CA THR A 188 24.28 -12.75 0.86
C THR A 188 23.19 -13.42 1.69
N PHE A 189 22.87 -14.69 1.39
CA PHE A 189 21.73 -15.39 1.99
C PHE A 189 22.17 -16.69 2.65
N THR A 190 21.63 -16.98 3.82
CA THR A 190 21.86 -18.29 4.45
C THR A 190 20.96 -19.35 3.84
N ALA A 191 21.45 -20.60 3.77
CA ALA A 191 20.62 -21.72 3.34
C ALA A 191 19.43 -21.97 4.28
N ALA A 192 19.55 -21.60 5.56
CA ALA A 192 18.48 -21.73 6.55
C ALA A 192 17.33 -20.77 6.25
N ASP A 193 17.62 -19.49 5.96
CA ASP A 193 16.61 -18.48 5.67
C ASP A 193 15.86 -18.79 4.37
N ILE A 194 16.57 -19.22 3.32
CA ILE A 194 15.95 -19.65 2.06
C ILE A 194 14.99 -20.82 2.29
N ARG A 195 15.42 -21.85 3.06
CA ARG A 195 14.54 -22.98 3.40
C ARG A 195 13.33 -22.53 4.23
N ALA A 196 13.55 -21.64 5.20
CA ALA A 196 12.47 -21.12 6.03
C ALA A 196 11.45 -20.33 5.21
N TRP A 197 11.90 -19.49 4.28
CA TRP A 197 11.01 -18.72 3.41
C TRP A 197 10.24 -19.63 2.47
N ASN A 198 10.91 -20.57 1.79
CA ASN A 198 10.26 -21.54 0.91
C ASN A 198 9.17 -22.33 1.64
N HIS A 199 9.47 -22.85 2.83
CA HIS A 199 8.49 -23.61 3.61
C HIS A 199 7.27 -22.76 4.01
N ARG A 200 7.49 -21.53 4.49
CA ARG A 200 6.41 -20.65 4.95
C ARG A 200 5.57 -20.11 3.80
N VAL A 201 6.20 -19.76 2.68
CA VAL A 201 5.51 -19.23 1.49
C VAL A 201 4.68 -20.32 0.83
N ASP A 202 5.17 -21.57 0.77
CA ASP A 202 4.40 -22.71 0.24
C ASP A 202 3.16 -22.98 1.10
N ALA A 203 3.32 -22.97 2.43
CA ALA A 203 2.19 -23.14 3.35
C ALA A 203 1.17 -21.99 3.23
N ALA A 204 1.63 -20.75 3.06
CA ALA A 204 0.75 -19.60 2.88
C ALA A 204 0.04 -19.62 1.51
N LEU A 205 0.75 -19.97 0.42
CA LEU A 205 0.16 -20.11 -0.91
C LEU A 205 -0.90 -21.22 -0.93
N ALA A 206 -0.62 -22.37 -0.31
CA ALA A 206 -1.59 -23.45 -0.19
C ALA A 206 -2.85 -23.00 0.58
N ALA A 207 -2.68 -22.24 1.67
CA ALA A 207 -3.81 -21.75 2.47
C ALA A 207 -4.65 -20.70 1.74
N GLN A 208 -4.03 -19.84 0.93
CA GLN A 208 -4.72 -18.72 0.28
C GLN A 208 -5.08 -18.98 -1.19
N GLY A 209 -4.62 -20.07 -1.80
CA GLY A 209 -4.85 -20.39 -3.21
C GLY A 209 -6.32 -20.27 -3.66
N PRO A 210 -7.29 -20.88 -2.94
CA PRO A 210 -8.70 -20.73 -3.29
C PRO A 210 -9.20 -19.29 -3.27
N LEU A 211 -8.71 -18.47 -2.33
CA LEU A 211 -9.05 -17.04 -2.29
C LEU A 211 -8.47 -16.29 -3.48
N LEU A 212 -7.23 -16.58 -3.88
CA LEU A 212 -6.59 -15.94 -5.04
C LEU A 212 -7.35 -16.23 -6.34
N ASP A 213 -7.81 -17.46 -6.53
CA ASP A 213 -8.58 -17.82 -7.72
C ASP A 213 -9.99 -17.20 -7.69
N ALA A 214 -10.66 -17.20 -6.54
CA ALA A 214 -11.94 -16.50 -6.39
C ALA A 214 -11.79 -14.99 -6.67
N ARG A 215 -10.66 -14.38 -6.26
CA ARG A 215 -10.34 -12.97 -6.56
C ARG A 215 -10.13 -12.71 -8.04
N ARG A 216 -9.47 -13.62 -8.76
CA ARG A 216 -9.40 -13.57 -10.22
C ARG A 216 -10.79 -13.61 -10.85
N GLU A 217 -11.63 -14.57 -10.45
CA GLU A 217 -13.01 -14.72 -10.95
C GLU A 217 -13.89 -13.49 -10.65
N ALA A 218 -13.65 -12.83 -9.51
CA ALA A 218 -14.31 -11.59 -9.13
C ALA A 218 -13.72 -10.33 -9.80
N GLY A 219 -12.82 -10.46 -10.78
CA GLY A 219 -12.25 -9.35 -11.53
C GLY A 219 -11.25 -8.48 -10.75
N ARG A 220 -10.58 -9.07 -9.75
CA ARG A 220 -9.53 -8.41 -8.94
C ARG A 220 -8.12 -8.58 -9.51
N VAL A 221 -7.93 -9.48 -10.46
CA VAL A 221 -6.73 -9.53 -11.30
C VAL A 221 -6.91 -8.57 -12.47
N ARG A 222 -5.96 -7.66 -12.67
CA ARG A 222 -6.03 -6.56 -13.64
C ARG A 222 -4.65 -6.25 -14.19
N ASP A 223 -4.59 -5.47 -15.26
CA ASP A 223 -3.35 -4.91 -15.80
C ASP A 223 -2.85 -3.76 -14.90
N CYS A 224 -2.20 -4.12 -13.79
CA CYS A 224 -1.72 -3.20 -12.76
C CYS A 224 -0.35 -2.58 -13.12
N HIS A 225 0.35 -1.98 -12.16
CA HIS A 225 1.69 -1.41 -12.39
C HIS A 225 2.77 -2.48 -12.54
N GLY A 226 2.67 -3.58 -11.79
CA GLY A 226 3.63 -4.70 -11.77
C GLY A 226 4.88 -4.45 -10.91
N ASP A 227 5.29 -3.19 -10.77
CA ASP A 227 6.49 -2.74 -10.02
C ASP A 227 6.27 -1.47 -9.18
N LEU A 228 5.14 -1.39 -8.45
CA LEU A 228 4.73 -0.19 -7.70
C LEU A 228 5.52 0.01 -6.39
N HIS A 229 6.82 0.30 -6.45
CA HIS A 229 7.63 0.65 -5.28
C HIS A 229 8.02 2.15 -5.27
N LEU A 230 8.59 2.67 -4.17
CA LEU A 230 8.81 4.12 -4.03
C LEU A 230 9.78 4.70 -5.08
N GLY A 231 10.72 3.90 -5.60
CA GLY A 231 11.58 4.30 -6.72
C GLY A 231 10.83 4.55 -8.04
N ASN A 232 9.59 4.08 -8.16
CA ASN A 232 8.72 4.19 -9.33
C ASN A 232 7.52 5.10 -9.03
N VAL A 233 7.67 6.00 -8.06
CA VAL A 233 6.72 7.07 -7.77
C VAL A 233 7.49 8.38 -7.62
N CYS A 234 7.02 9.43 -8.30
CA CYS A 234 7.63 10.77 -8.21
C CYS A 234 6.58 11.84 -7.87
N LEU A 235 7.04 12.96 -7.32
CA LEU A 235 6.21 14.15 -7.14
C LEU A 235 6.32 15.04 -8.38
N VAL A 236 5.27 15.10 -9.19
CA VAL A 236 5.20 15.97 -10.37
C VAL A 236 4.13 17.02 -10.14
N ASP A 237 4.49 18.30 -10.18
CA ASP A 237 3.54 19.41 -9.98
C ASP A 237 2.72 19.28 -8.67
N GLY A 238 3.37 18.79 -7.60
CA GLY A 238 2.76 18.55 -6.29
C GLY A 238 1.94 17.27 -6.18
N VAL A 239 1.95 16.43 -7.21
CA VAL A 239 1.12 15.22 -7.31
C VAL A 239 1.96 13.94 -7.27
N PRO A 240 1.68 12.99 -6.36
CA PRO A 240 2.25 11.65 -6.39
C PRO A 240 1.88 10.93 -7.69
N THR A 241 2.87 10.55 -8.47
CA THR A 241 2.71 10.03 -9.83
C THR A 241 3.51 8.73 -9.97
N PRO A 242 2.84 7.56 -9.95
CA PRO A 242 3.46 6.31 -10.37
C PRO A 242 3.95 6.39 -11.82
N PHE A 243 5.10 5.81 -12.11
CA PHE A 243 5.70 5.77 -13.44
C PHE A 243 6.59 4.53 -13.57
N ASP A 244 7.01 4.20 -14.79
CA ASP A 244 7.84 3.01 -15.07
C ASP A 244 7.15 1.69 -14.71
N ALA A 245 5.85 1.59 -14.98
CA ALA A 245 5.09 0.34 -14.96
C ALA A 245 5.63 -0.64 -16.02
N ILE A 246 5.67 -1.92 -15.66
CA ILE A 246 6.27 -2.99 -16.47
C ILE A 246 5.56 -3.10 -17.82
N GLU A 247 6.30 -2.93 -18.90
CA GLU A 247 5.83 -3.04 -20.28
C GLU A 247 6.24 -4.33 -20.97
N PHE A 248 7.29 -4.98 -20.49
CA PHE A 248 7.99 -6.00 -21.26
C PHE A 248 7.54 -7.45 -21.01
N ASP A 249 6.86 -7.69 -19.90
CA ASP A 249 6.28 -8.98 -19.56
C ASP A 249 4.87 -8.74 -18.98
N PRO A 250 3.81 -8.92 -19.80
CA PRO A 250 2.43 -8.72 -19.36
C PRO A 250 2.04 -9.58 -18.16
N SER A 251 2.67 -10.74 -17.95
CA SER A 251 2.36 -11.62 -16.82
C SER A 251 2.78 -11.03 -15.47
N LEU A 252 3.77 -10.13 -15.47
CA LEU A 252 4.22 -9.43 -14.27
C LEU A 252 3.31 -8.24 -13.89
N ALA A 253 2.62 -7.67 -14.86
CA ALA A 253 1.65 -6.58 -14.67
C ALA A 253 0.22 -7.10 -14.42
N CYS A 254 -0.17 -8.22 -15.07
CA CYS A 254 -1.46 -8.88 -14.88
C CYS A 254 -1.52 -9.62 -13.54
N THR A 255 -1.90 -8.87 -12.50
CA THR A 255 -1.81 -9.32 -11.11
C THR A 255 -3.01 -8.89 -10.29
N ASP A 256 -3.17 -9.50 -9.10
CA ASP A 256 -4.15 -9.04 -8.12
C ASP A 256 -3.84 -7.61 -7.67
N VAL A 257 -4.85 -6.74 -7.62
CA VAL A 257 -4.71 -5.34 -7.19
C VAL A 257 -4.06 -5.17 -5.81
N LEU A 258 -4.26 -6.12 -4.88
CA LEU A 258 -3.58 -6.09 -3.58
C LEU A 258 -2.14 -6.61 -3.65
N TYR A 259 -1.81 -7.45 -4.63
CA TYR A 259 -0.42 -7.86 -4.88
C TYR A 259 0.40 -6.72 -5.50
N ASP A 260 -0.22 -5.88 -6.32
CA ASP A 260 0.39 -4.63 -6.81
C ASP A 260 0.57 -3.62 -5.67
N LEU A 261 -0.48 -3.34 -4.91
CA LEU A 261 -0.41 -2.45 -3.74
C LEU A 261 0.62 -2.92 -2.69
N ALA A 262 0.72 -4.24 -2.47
CA ALA A 262 1.68 -4.81 -1.53
C ALA A 262 3.12 -4.41 -1.85
N PHE A 263 3.44 -4.07 -3.09
CA PHE A 263 4.79 -3.65 -3.43
C PHE A 263 5.15 -2.30 -2.76
N LEU A 264 4.23 -1.34 -2.82
CA LEU A 264 4.35 -0.02 -2.18
C LEU A 264 4.38 -0.16 -0.66
N LEU A 265 3.46 -0.94 -0.11
CA LEU A 265 3.35 -1.17 1.33
C LEU A 265 4.62 -1.83 1.89
N MET A 266 5.14 -2.83 1.17
CA MET A 266 6.38 -3.52 1.55
C MET A 266 7.57 -2.56 1.52
N ASP A 267 7.68 -1.72 0.50
CA ASP A 267 8.82 -0.78 0.37
C ASP A 267 8.79 0.29 1.48
N LEU A 268 7.61 0.79 1.86
CA LEU A 268 7.44 1.65 3.04
C LEU A 268 7.85 0.93 4.34
N CYS A 269 7.44 -0.33 4.52
CA CYS A 269 7.85 -1.13 5.68
C CYS A 269 9.37 -1.35 5.71
N PHE A 270 10.01 -1.59 4.57
CA PHE A 270 11.46 -1.77 4.47
C PHE A 270 12.25 -0.53 4.91
N ARG A 271 11.67 0.65 4.73
CA ARG A 271 12.23 1.95 5.12
C ARG A 271 11.83 2.40 6.53
N ASP A 272 11.31 1.49 7.34
CA ASP A 272 10.84 1.76 8.70
C ASP A 272 9.68 2.79 8.77
N MET A 273 8.95 2.98 7.66
CA MET A 273 7.79 3.89 7.54
C MET A 273 6.47 3.13 7.68
N GLY A 274 6.38 2.28 8.71
CA GLY A 274 5.21 1.42 8.94
C GLY A 274 3.91 2.19 9.20
N ASP A 275 4.01 3.41 9.74
CA ASP A 275 2.89 4.33 9.92
C ASP A 275 2.30 4.81 8.60
N LEU A 276 3.15 5.22 7.65
CA LEU A 276 2.73 5.58 6.30
C LEU A 276 2.20 4.37 5.53
N ALA A 277 2.82 3.20 5.67
CA ALA A 277 2.33 1.96 5.07
C ALA A 277 0.91 1.63 5.59
N ASN A 278 0.68 1.74 6.90
CA ASN A 278 -0.63 1.51 7.50
C ASN A 278 -1.67 2.51 6.99
N LEU A 279 -1.27 3.78 6.83
CA LEU A 279 -2.13 4.84 6.33
C LEU A 279 -2.57 4.57 4.89
N VAL A 280 -1.63 4.23 4.00
CA VAL A 280 -1.91 3.85 2.60
C VAL A 280 -2.84 2.65 2.55
N MET A 281 -2.54 1.59 3.31
CA MET A 281 -3.38 0.39 3.36
C MET A 281 -4.81 0.73 3.77
N ASN A 282 -5.00 1.45 4.88
CA ASN A 282 -6.33 1.80 5.38
C ASN A 282 -7.11 2.67 4.39
N ARG A 283 -6.47 3.70 3.80
CA ARG A 283 -7.12 4.56 2.82
C ARG A 283 -7.52 3.79 1.56
N TYR A 284 -6.64 2.92 1.07
CA TYR A 284 -6.94 2.08 -0.09
C TYR A 284 -8.13 1.15 0.19
N LEU A 285 -8.15 0.47 1.35
CA LEU A 285 -9.26 -0.42 1.73
C LEU A 285 -10.57 0.36 1.91
N ASP A 286 -10.55 1.53 2.54
CA ASP A 286 -11.72 2.42 2.67
C ASP A 286 -12.30 2.81 1.30
N ALA A 287 -11.43 3.06 0.32
CA ALA A 287 -11.81 3.50 -1.02
C ALA A 287 -12.28 2.36 -1.94
N THR A 288 -11.86 1.12 -1.67
CA THR A 288 -12.05 -0.03 -2.58
C THR A 288 -12.96 -1.12 -2.03
N GLY A 289 -13.09 -1.24 -0.70
CA GLY A 289 -13.83 -2.31 -0.03
C GLY A 289 -13.16 -3.68 -0.16
N GLU A 290 -11.85 -3.73 -0.46
CA GLU A 290 -11.09 -4.98 -0.63
C GLU A 290 -10.84 -5.73 0.70
N ASP A 291 -11.38 -5.23 1.82
CA ASP A 291 -11.45 -5.87 3.14
C ASP A 291 -12.82 -6.50 3.43
N LEU A 292 -13.85 -6.20 2.63
CA LEU A 292 -15.21 -6.64 2.90
C LEU A 292 -15.49 -8.02 2.28
N PRO A 293 -16.00 -9.00 3.05
CA PRO A 293 -16.47 -10.25 2.47
C PRO A 293 -17.73 -10.02 1.63
N GLY A 294 -17.88 -10.85 0.61
CA GLY A 294 -18.93 -10.67 -0.40
C GLY A 294 -20.25 -11.11 0.16
N ARG A 295 -21.20 -10.19 0.23
CA ARG A 295 -22.60 -10.60 0.35
C ARG A 295 -23.01 -11.16 -1.02
N GLY A 296 -22.94 -12.48 -1.17
CA GLY A 296 -23.54 -13.17 -2.30
C GLY A 296 -25.05 -12.87 -2.32
N GLY A 297 -25.53 -12.28 -3.41
CA GLY A 297 -26.95 -11.97 -3.59
C GLY A 297 -27.20 -10.83 -4.57
N ALA A 298 -27.59 -11.22 -5.79
CA ALA A 298 -28.08 -10.47 -6.96
C ALA A 298 -28.25 -8.94 -6.84
N GLY A 299 -27.52 -8.20 -7.71
CA GLY A 299 -27.88 -6.82 -8.07
C GLY A 299 -26.84 -5.74 -7.79
N ARG A 300 -25.57 -5.98 -8.12
CA ARG A 300 -24.57 -4.97 -8.53
C ARG A 300 -23.31 -5.74 -8.94
N GLU A 301 -22.87 -5.56 -10.18
CA GLU A 301 -21.72 -6.28 -10.75
C GLU A 301 -20.49 -6.16 -9.83
N GLY A 302 -20.01 -7.30 -9.31
CA GLY A 302 -18.75 -7.43 -8.55
C GLY A 302 -18.81 -7.13 -7.04
N GLY A 303 -19.58 -7.91 -6.27
CA GLY A 303 -19.57 -7.87 -4.80
C GLY A 303 -18.17 -7.99 -4.18
N ALA A 304 -17.94 -7.36 -3.03
CA ALA A 304 -16.62 -7.29 -2.39
C ALA A 304 -16.08 -8.67 -2.03
N LEU A 305 -14.92 -9.11 -2.50
CA LEU A 305 -14.32 -10.39 -2.11
C LEU A 305 -13.05 -10.09 -1.33
N GLY A 306 -13.18 -9.92 -0.01
CA GLY A 306 -12.10 -9.46 0.86
C GLY A 306 -10.77 -10.21 0.66
N GLY A 307 -9.67 -9.47 0.47
CA GLY A 307 -8.34 -10.00 0.19
C GLY A 307 -7.34 -9.91 1.35
N LEU A 308 -7.75 -9.41 2.52
CA LEU A 308 -6.90 -9.30 3.72
C LEU A 308 -6.17 -10.60 4.09
N PRO A 309 -6.78 -11.81 4.03
CA PRO A 309 -6.06 -13.06 4.32
C PRO A 309 -4.82 -13.30 3.45
N ALA A 310 -4.77 -12.75 2.22
CA ALA A 310 -3.67 -12.92 1.29
C ALA A 310 -2.58 -11.85 1.42
N LEU A 311 -2.82 -10.74 2.13
CA LEU A 311 -1.92 -9.58 2.15
C LEU A 311 -0.51 -9.92 2.68
N SER A 312 -0.42 -10.70 3.76
CA SER A 312 0.88 -11.15 4.31
C SER A 312 1.69 -11.97 3.32
N LEU A 313 1.02 -12.82 2.52
CA LEU A 313 1.66 -13.59 1.47
C LEU A 313 2.16 -12.65 0.36
N PHE A 314 1.34 -11.71 -0.09
CA PHE A 314 1.71 -10.73 -1.10
C PHE A 314 2.92 -9.89 -0.69
N LEU A 315 2.90 -9.32 0.52
CA LEU A 315 4.02 -8.54 1.08
C LEU A 315 5.31 -9.36 1.14
N SER A 316 5.21 -10.63 1.59
CA SER A 316 6.37 -11.53 1.66
C SER A 316 6.97 -11.81 0.30
N VAL A 317 6.15 -12.11 -0.71
CA VAL A 317 6.64 -12.39 -2.06
C VAL A 317 7.26 -11.15 -2.67
N ARG A 318 6.67 -9.95 -2.51
CA ARG A 318 7.27 -8.69 -3.01
C ARG A 318 8.61 -8.38 -2.34
N ALA A 319 8.72 -8.60 -1.02
CA ALA A 319 9.99 -8.46 -0.31
C ALA A 319 11.06 -9.45 -0.84
N ALA A 320 10.69 -10.71 -1.08
CA ALA A 320 11.62 -11.70 -1.64
C ALA A 320 12.04 -11.38 -3.09
N VAL A 321 11.13 -10.81 -3.89
CA VAL A 321 11.45 -10.25 -5.23
C VAL A 321 12.48 -9.13 -5.11
N ARG A 322 12.37 -8.21 -4.14
CA ARG A 322 13.43 -7.21 -3.91
C ARG A 322 14.73 -7.84 -3.45
N ALA A 323 14.68 -8.83 -2.55
CA ALA A 323 15.88 -9.53 -2.10
C ALA A 323 16.69 -10.09 -3.28
N GLN A 324 16.06 -10.82 -4.20
CA GLN A 324 16.78 -11.40 -5.34
C GLN A 324 17.31 -10.33 -6.32
N VAL A 325 16.56 -9.26 -6.59
CA VAL A 325 16.94 -8.19 -7.53
C VAL A 325 18.10 -7.38 -6.94
N THR A 326 18.01 -6.99 -5.67
CA THR A 326 19.07 -6.29 -4.96
C THR A 326 20.35 -7.13 -4.89
N ALA A 327 20.24 -8.44 -4.61
CA ALA A 327 21.40 -9.34 -4.63
C ALA A 327 22.03 -9.46 -6.02
N ALA A 328 21.21 -9.50 -7.08
CA ALA A 328 21.70 -9.53 -8.45
C ALA A 328 22.40 -8.22 -8.84
N ALA A 329 21.86 -7.07 -8.44
CA ALA A 329 22.48 -5.76 -8.63
C ALA A 329 23.82 -5.66 -7.88
N ALA A 330 23.87 -6.11 -6.63
CA ALA A 330 25.08 -6.13 -5.80
C ALA A 330 26.22 -6.92 -6.47
N ARG A 331 25.91 -8.08 -7.07
CA ARG A 331 26.91 -8.90 -7.79
C ARG A 331 27.56 -8.20 -9.00
N ARG A 332 26.85 -7.25 -9.62
CA ARG A 332 27.34 -6.47 -10.78
C ARG A 332 28.18 -5.26 -10.39
N GLN A 333 28.18 -4.86 -9.12
CA GLN A 333 29.01 -3.76 -8.64
C GLN A 333 30.49 -4.10 -8.79
N THR A 334 31.33 -3.09 -8.99
CA THR A 334 32.78 -3.29 -9.16
C THR A 334 33.53 -3.14 -7.85
N THR A 335 33.06 -2.26 -6.94
CA THR A 335 33.73 -2.00 -5.65
C THR A 335 33.27 -2.98 -4.56
N PRO A 336 34.20 -3.50 -3.71
CA PRO A 336 33.84 -4.37 -2.59
C PRO A 336 32.83 -3.74 -1.63
N THR A 337 32.94 -2.43 -1.36
CA THR A 337 32.03 -1.71 -0.46
C THR A 337 30.59 -1.73 -0.97
N GLN A 338 30.37 -1.43 -2.26
CA GLN A 338 29.03 -1.45 -2.86
C GLN A 338 28.46 -2.88 -2.93
N LYS A 339 29.32 -3.88 -3.22
CA LYS A 339 28.92 -5.30 -3.19
C LYS A 339 28.39 -5.69 -1.80
N THR A 340 29.14 -5.36 -0.74
CA THR A 340 28.77 -5.68 0.64
C THR A 340 27.51 -4.93 1.07
N ALA A 341 27.41 -3.63 0.80
CA ALA A 341 26.23 -2.84 1.14
C ALA A 341 24.96 -3.40 0.48
N GLY A 342 25.02 -3.71 -0.83
CA GLY A 342 23.90 -4.32 -1.54
C GLY A 342 23.57 -5.74 -1.06
N ALA A 343 24.55 -6.52 -0.62
CA ALA A 343 24.30 -7.83 -0.01
C ALA A 343 23.57 -7.71 1.33
N ILE A 344 23.97 -6.77 2.19
CA ILE A 344 23.29 -6.49 3.45
C ILE A 344 21.85 -6.03 3.19
N GLU A 345 21.65 -5.14 2.22
CA GLU A 345 20.31 -4.67 1.85
C GLU A 345 19.43 -5.82 1.34
N ALA A 346 19.98 -6.69 0.49
CA ALA A 346 19.27 -7.87 -0.02
C ALA A 346 18.86 -8.84 1.10
N ASP A 347 19.75 -9.11 2.06
CA ASP A 347 19.42 -9.94 3.23
C ASP A 347 18.29 -9.31 4.07
N ARG A 348 18.34 -7.99 4.32
CA ARG A 348 17.27 -7.27 5.01
C ARG A 348 15.90 -7.48 4.34
N TYR A 349 15.83 -7.50 3.01
CA TYR A 349 14.58 -7.80 2.29
C TYR A 349 14.11 -9.24 2.53
N LEU A 350 15.01 -10.23 2.57
CA LEU A 350 14.64 -11.62 2.87
C LEU A 350 14.15 -11.78 4.31
N GLN A 351 14.81 -11.11 5.26
CA GLN A 351 14.36 -11.08 6.66
C GLN A 351 12.99 -10.40 6.80
N LEU A 352 12.75 -9.31 6.07
CA LEU A 352 11.45 -8.66 6.00
C LEU A 352 10.39 -9.61 5.41
N ALA A 353 10.71 -10.33 4.33
CA ALA A 353 9.83 -11.33 3.72
C ALA A 353 9.41 -12.42 4.72
N LEU A 354 10.35 -12.92 5.53
CA LEU A 354 10.09 -13.89 6.60
C LEU A 354 9.23 -13.30 7.72
N SER A 355 9.37 -12.01 8.00
CA SER A 355 8.62 -11.31 9.05
C SER A 355 7.13 -11.19 8.73
N PHE A 356 6.77 -10.97 7.46
CA PHE A 356 5.38 -10.89 7.02
C PHE A 356 4.63 -12.22 7.15
N LEU A 357 5.34 -13.35 7.12
CA LEU A 357 4.76 -14.69 7.24
C LEU A 357 4.66 -15.17 8.71
N LYS A 358 4.96 -14.31 9.69
CA LYS A 358 4.75 -14.63 11.11
C LYS A 358 3.25 -14.73 11.39
N ARG A 359 2.86 -15.72 12.21
CA ARG A 359 1.49 -15.85 12.72
C ARG A 359 1.41 -15.27 14.12
N GLY A 360 0.49 -14.35 14.34
CA GLY A 360 0.20 -13.76 15.66
C GLY A 360 -1.28 -13.90 16.00
N ARG A 361 -1.62 -13.81 17.28
CA ARG A 361 -3.02 -13.69 17.70
C ARG A 361 -3.47 -12.26 17.44
N PRO A 362 -4.57 -12.03 16.69
CA PRO A 362 -5.05 -10.68 16.43
C PRO A 362 -5.46 -9.98 17.72
N ARG A 363 -5.37 -8.65 17.71
CA ARG A 363 -5.81 -7.78 18.80
C ARG A 363 -6.90 -6.84 18.29
N LEU A 364 -7.93 -6.62 19.09
CA LEU A 364 -8.92 -5.57 18.87
C LEU A 364 -8.70 -4.47 19.92
N VAL A 365 -8.50 -3.24 19.45
CA VAL A 365 -8.46 -2.05 20.29
C VAL A 365 -9.67 -1.19 19.95
N ALA A 366 -10.46 -0.79 20.93
CA ALA A 366 -11.55 0.15 20.73
C ALA A 366 -11.18 1.50 21.35
N VAL A 367 -11.25 2.58 20.57
CA VAL A 367 -10.94 3.94 20.98
C VAL A 367 -12.24 4.73 21.01
N GLY A 368 -12.71 5.02 22.22
CA GLY A 368 -13.90 5.81 22.54
C GLY A 368 -13.57 7.21 23.03
N GLY A 369 -14.58 8.07 23.08
CA GLY A 369 -14.48 9.44 23.57
C GLY A 369 -15.32 10.43 22.75
N PHE A 370 -15.58 11.60 23.31
CA PHE A 370 -16.39 12.62 22.64
C PHE A 370 -15.71 13.25 21.42
N SER A 371 -16.46 14.02 20.65
CA SER A 371 -15.94 14.73 19.49
C SER A 371 -14.81 15.69 19.89
N GLY A 372 -13.73 15.78 19.11
CA GLY A 372 -12.56 16.60 19.45
C GLY A 372 -11.53 15.96 20.38
N THR A 373 -11.77 14.77 20.97
CA THR A 373 -10.81 14.12 21.89
C THR A 373 -9.59 13.51 21.19
N GLY A 374 -9.58 13.46 19.85
CA GLY A 374 -8.46 12.93 19.08
C GLY A 374 -8.52 11.42 18.79
N LYS A 375 -9.69 10.78 18.87
CA LYS A 375 -9.88 9.34 18.62
C LYS A 375 -9.22 8.85 17.33
N SER A 376 -9.53 9.48 16.20
CA SER A 376 -8.97 9.09 14.90
C SER A 376 -7.45 9.26 14.84
N THR A 377 -6.91 10.29 15.51
CA THR A 377 -5.46 10.49 15.60
C THR A 377 -4.81 9.37 16.40
N LEU A 378 -5.37 9.03 17.57
CA LEU A 378 -4.85 7.92 18.38
C LEU A 378 -5.00 6.58 17.65
N ALA A 379 -6.16 6.33 17.03
CA ALA A 379 -6.41 5.09 16.31
C ALA A 379 -5.40 4.87 15.18
N ARG A 380 -5.10 5.92 14.39
CA ARG A 380 -4.05 5.89 13.36
C ARG A 380 -2.64 5.73 13.94
N GLY A 381 -2.36 6.31 15.11
CA GLY A 381 -1.07 6.14 15.78
C GLY A 381 -0.87 4.74 16.38
N LEU A 382 -1.94 4.08 16.82
CA LEU A 382 -1.89 2.72 17.36
C LEU A 382 -1.86 1.63 16.29
N ALA A 383 -2.53 1.85 15.16
CA ALA A 383 -2.70 0.85 14.10
C ALA A 383 -1.38 0.22 13.59
N PRO A 384 -0.30 0.98 13.31
CA PRO A 384 0.96 0.42 12.85
C PRO A 384 1.64 -0.51 13.87
N LEU A 385 1.30 -0.37 15.15
CA LEU A 385 1.91 -1.11 16.26
C LEU A 385 1.21 -2.45 16.54
N LEU A 386 0.21 -2.79 15.74
CA LEU A 386 -0.74 -3.87 16.00
C LEU A 386 -0.63 -4.99 14.98
N GLY A 387 -0.14 -6.15 15.40
CA GLY A 387 -0.09 -7.34 14.55
C GLY A 387 1.10 -7.34 13.60
N VAL A 388 0.94 -7.99 12.46
CA VAL A 388 1.97 -8.04 11.41
C VAL A 388 1.89 -6.77 10.58
N ALA A 389 3.03 -6.24 10.15
CA ALA A 389 3.10 -5.08 9.27
C ALA A 389 2.20 -5.25 8.01
N PRO A 390 1.55 -4.17 7.53
CA PRO A 390 1.70 -2.78 7.98
C PRO A 390 0.89 -2.43 9.23
N GLY A 391 0.23 -3.40 9.89
CA GLY A 391 -0.45 -3.21 11.16
C GLY A 391 -1.97 -3.45 11.07
N ALA A 392 -2.71 -2.88 12.00
CA ALA A 392 -4.15 -3.08 12.11
C ALA A 392 -4.97 -2.32 11.06
N ARG A 393 -6.15 -2.88 10.78
CA ARG A 393 -7.24 -2.20 10.09
C ARG A 393 -7.96 -1.25 11.05
N VAL A 394 -8.11 0.02 10.67
CA VAL A 394 -8.83 1.05 11.42
C VAL A 394 -10.25 1.19 10.87
N LEU A 395 -11.25 0.75 11.62
CA LEU A 395 -12.66 0.88 11.24
C LEU A 395 -13.29 2.07 11.95
N ARG A 396 -13.75 3.05 11.17
CA ARG A 396 -14.27 4.32 11.67
C ARG A 396 -15.76 4.41 11.39
N THR A 397 -16.56 4.68 12.43
CA THR A 397 -18.02 4.86 12.26
C THR A 397 -18.36 5.99 11.29
N ASP A 398 -17.58 7.07 11.29
CA ASP A 398 -17.75 8.17 10.34
C ASP A 398 -17.54 7.73 8.89
N VAL A 399 -16.49 6.96 8.59
CA VAL A 399 -16.23 6.44 7.23
C VAL A 399 -17.31 5.44 6.81
N ILE A 400 -17.70 4.52 7.70
CA ILE A 400 -18.78 3.56 7.44
C ILE A 400 -20.09 4.29 7.12
N ARG A 401 -20.39 5.37 7.85
CA ARG A 401 -21.58 6.19 7.59
C ARG A 401 -21.53 6.81 6.19
N LYS A 402 -20.39 7.37 5.76
CA LYS A 402 -20.21 7.90 4.39
C LYS A 402 -20.44 6.82 3.32
N GLN A 403 -19.89 5.62 3.54
CA GLN A 403 -20.05 4.50 2.63
C GLN A 403 -21.52 4.06 2.49
N LEU A 404 -22.30 4.05 3.58
CA LEU A 404 -23.74 3.74 3.53
C LEU A 404 -24.53 4.75 2.69
N TYR A 405 -24.09 6.00 2.64
CA TYR A 405 -24.70 7.08 1.85
C TYR A 405 -24.12 7.20 0.43
N GLY A 406 -23.12 6.39 0.07
CA GLY A 406 -22.48 6.43 -1.24
C GLY A 406 -21.70 7.73 -1.53
N VAL A 407 -21.30 8.46 -0.48
CA VAL A 407 -20.57 9.73 -0.60
C VAL A 407 -19.07 9.55 -0.32
N GLY A 408 -18.27 10.48 -0.80
CA GLY A 408 -16.83 10.50 -0.51
C GLY A 408 -16.56 10.64 0.99
N ALA A 409 -15.43 10.11 1.47
CA ALA A 409 -15.10 10.10 2.91
C ALA A 409 -15.13 11.51 3.54
N GLU A 410 -14.80 12.56 2.77
CA GLU A 410 -14.67 13.95 3.22
C GLU A 410 -15.92 14.81 2.89
N GLN A 411 -16.96 14.21 2.31
CA GLN A 411 -18.19 14.91 1.94
C GLN A 411 -19.17 14.92 3.10
N ALA A 412 -19.59 16.09 3.57
CA ALA A 412 -20.53 16.24 4.69
C ALA A 412 -21.86 15.49 4.47
N LEU A 413 -22.39 14.88 5.54
CA LEU A 413 -23.67 14.16 5.51
C LEU A 413 -24.82 15.04 6.04
N PRO A 414 -26.07 14.75 5.62
CA PRO A 414 -27.24 15.37 6.21
C PRO A 414 -27.48 14.90 7.65
N PRO A 415 -28.21 15.66 8.49
CA PRO A 415 -28.54 15.27 9.86
C PRO A 415 -29.21 13.89 9.99
N ALA A 416 -30.01 13.48 9.00
CA ALA A 416 -30.65 12.16 8.96
C ALA A 416 -29.64 10.99 9.04
N ALA A 417 -28.38 11.20 8.65
CA ALA A 417 -27.33 10.20 8.77
C ALA A 417 -26.91 9.90 10.23
N TYR A 418 -27.33 10.73 11.17
CA TYR A 418 -27.01 10.62 12.59
C TYR A 418 -28.21 10.18 13.45
N GLU A 419 -29.33 9.83 12.82
CA GLU A 419 -30.48 9.26 13.52
C GLU A 419 -30.15 7.91 14.17
N ALA A 420 -30.93 7.54 15.20
CA ALA A 420 -30.69 6.34 15.99
C ALA A 420 -30.71 5.05 15.15
N ALA A 421 -31.65 4.95 14.19
CA ALA A 421 -31.76 3.79 13.30
C ALA A 421 -30.51 3.64 12.40
N VAL A 422 -30.03 4.76 11.82
CA VAL A 422 -28.82 4.76 11.00
C VAL A 422 -27.59 4.44 11.85
N THR A 423 -27.52 4.98 13.06
CA THR A 423 -26.44 4.68 14.01
C THR A 423 -26.38 3.19 14.35
N ALA A 424 -27.54 2.54 14.59
CA ALA A 424 -27.59 1.10 14.81
C ALA A 424 -27.02 0.32 13.62
N THR A 425 -27.42 0.66 12.38
CA THR A 425 -26.87 0.04 11.15
C THR A 425 -25.36 0.26 11.00
N VAL A 426 -24.85 1.45 11.35
CA VAL A 426 -23.41 1.75 11.34
C VAL A 426 -22.65 0.85 12.31
N TYR A 427 -23.16 0.65 13.52
CA TYR A 427 -22.52 -0.19 14.53
C TYR A 427 -22.62 -1.69 14.20
N GLU A 428 -23.72 -2.14 13.58
CA GLU A 428 -23.82 -3.49 13.01
C GLU A 428 -22.76 -3.73 11.93
N ARG A 429 -22.61 -2.78 11.00
CA ARG A 429 -21.57 -2.85 9.96
C ARG A 429 -20.17 -2.85 10.55
N LEU A 430 -19.91 -2.01 11.56
CA LEU A 430 -18.64 -1.96 12.28
C LEU A 430 -18.30 -3.32 12.91
N ARG A 431 -19.28 -3.95 13.55
CA ARG A 431 -19.17 -5.28 14.15
C ARG A 431 -18.83 -6.34 13.10
N ASP A 432 -19.59 -6.39 12.02
CA ASP A 432 -19.42 -7.38 10.94
C ASP A 432 -18.04 -7.24 10.25
N GLN A 433 -17.61 -5.99 10.00
CA GLN A 433 -16.28 -5.71 9.43
C GLN A 433 -15.15 -6.10 10.39
N ALA A 434 -15.30 -5.79 11.68
CA ALA A 434 -14.33 -6.17 12.70
C ALA A 434 -14.19 -7.69 12.81
N ALA A 435 -15.31 -8.42 12.83
CA ALA A 435 -15.34 -9.87 12.83
C ALA A 435 -14.60 -10.45 11.60
N ALA A 436 -14.90 -9.95 10.40
CA ALA A 436 -14.24 -10.41 9.17
C ALA A 436 -12.71 -10.19 9.20
N CYS A 437 -12.25 -9.03 9.67
CA CYS A 437 -10.84 -8.72 9.80
C CYS A 437 -10.14 -9.62 10.86
N LEU A 438 -10.77 -9.84 12.02
CA LEU A 438 -10.20 -10.72 13.05
C LEU A 438 -10.14 -12.17 12.59
N ALA A 439 -11.17 -12.64 11.87
CA ALA A 439 -11.20 -13.97 11.27
C ALA A 439 -10.08 -14.18 10.23
N SER A 440 -9.66 -13.11 9.54
CA SER A 440 -8.50 -13.15 8.64
C SER A 440 -7.15 -13.08 9.37
N GLY A 441 -7.13 -13.02 10.70
CA GLY A 441 -5.92 -12.82 11.51
C GLY A 441 -5.41 -11.37 11.53
N CYS A 442 -6.15 -10.42 10.96
CA CYS A 442 -5.81 -9.00 11.01
C CYS A 442 -6.19 -8.42 12.38
N SER A 443 -5.33 -7.58 12.96
CA SER A 443 -5.69 -6.79 14.14
C SER A 443 -6.58 -5.62 13.74
N VAL A 444 -7.42 -5.16 14.65
CA VAL A 444 -8.43 -4.13 14.38
C VAL A 444 -8.35 -3.00 15.40
N VAL A 445 -8.48 -1.76 14.93
CA VAL A 445 -8.77 -0.60 15.77
C VAL A 445 -10.17 -0.09 15.43
N LEU A 446 -11.07 -0.05 16.40
CA LEU A 446 -12.38 0.58 16.25
C LEU A 446 -12.30 2.04 16.71
N ASP A 447 -12.74 2.96 15.86
CA ASP A 447 -12.81 4.39 16.13
C ASP A 447 -14.28 4.84 16.06
N ALA A 448 -14.85 5.05 17.25
CA ALA A 448 -16.24 5.46 17.41
C ALA A 448 -16.40 6.24 18.72
N VAL A 449 -17.55 6.91 18.89
CA VAL A 449 -17.81 7.65 20.14
C VAL A 449 -17.89 6.70 21.34
N PHE A 450 -18.55 5.55 21.19
CA PHE A 450 -18.71 4.52 22.24
C PHE A 450 -19.34 5.05 23.55
N ALA A 451 -20.24 6.03 23.45
CA ALA A 451 -20.93 6.60 24.61
C ALA A 451 -21.88 5.60 25.31
N ARG A 452 -22.49 4.67 24.54
CA ARG A 452 -23.42 3.67 25.09
C ARG A 452 -22.67 2.44 25.62
N GLY A 453 -23.13 1.91 26.75
CA GLY A 453 -22.57 0.68 27.33
C GLY A 453 -22.70 -0.54 26.42
N GLU A 454 -23.79 -0.64 25.67
CA GLU A 454 -24.04 -1.72 24.69
C GLU A 454 -23.00 -1.74 23.57
N ASP A 455 -22.64 -0.56 23.03
CA ASP A 455 -21.62 -0.45 21.97
C ASP A 455 -20.24 -0.89 22.49
N ARG A 456 -19.94 -0.54 23.75
CA ARG A 456 -18.70 -0.97 24.42
C ARG A 456 -18.68 -2.48 24.65
N ALA A 457 -19.80 -3.06 25.05
CA ALA A 457 -19.95 -4.50 25.23
C ALA A 457 -19.84 -5.25 23.89
N MET A 458 -20.41 -4.71 22.82
CA MET A 458 -20.29 -5.25 21.46
C MET A 458 -18.82 -5.37 21.04
N ALA A 459 -18.01 -4.32 21.22
CA ALA A 459 -16.60 -4.34 20.86
C ALA A 459 -15.81 -5.45 21.59
N ALA A 460 -16.12 -5.66 22.88
CA ALA A 460 -15.52 -6.73 23.68
C ALA A 460 -16.00 -8.13 23.22
N ALA A 461 -17.28 -8.28 22.88
CA ALA A 461 -17.86 -9.53 22.41
C ALA A 461 -17.22 -9.99 21.09
N VAL A 462 -17.11 -9.10 20.09
CA VAL A 462 -16.48 -9.43 18.80
C VAL A 462 -15.05 -9.95 18.98
N ALA A 463 -14.28 -9.32 19.87
CA ALA A 463 -12.92 -9.76 20.17
C ALA A 463 -12.91 -11.14 20.82
N ALA A 464 -13.81 -11.39 21.79
CA ALA A 464 -13.92 -12.68 22.47
C ALA A 464 -14.31 -13.81 21.51
N ASP A 465 -15.28 -13.58 20.62
CA ASP A 465 -15.78 -14.56 19.65
C ASP A 465 -14.69 -15.03 18.68
N HIS A 466 -13.70 -14.18 18.40
CA HIS A 466 -12.56 -14.49 17.52
C HIS A 466 -11.27 -14.83 18.29
N GLY A 467 -11.35 -15.02 19.62
CA GLY A 467 -10.20 -15.32 20.47
C GLY A 467 -9.11 -14.24 20.45
N ALA A 468 -9.48 -13.00 20.08
CA ALA A 468 -8.61 -11.85 20.00
C ALA A 468 -8.46 -11.18 21.36
N ARG A 469 -7.29 -10.58 21.62
CA ARG A 469 -7.09 -9.77 22.82
C ARG A 469 -7.87 -8.45 22.67
N PHE A 470 -8.62 -8.07 23.70
CA PHE A 470 -9.39 -6.82 23.71
C PHE A 470 -8.70 -5.73 24.55
N THR A 471 -8.76 -4.47 24.11
CA THR A 471 -8.44 -3.30 24.93
C THR A 471 -9.39 -2.16 24.59
N GLY A 472 -10.18 -1.71 25.55
CA GLY A 472 -11.02 -0.52 25.43
C GLY A 472 -10.34 0.69 26.04
N LEU A 473 -10.24 1.78 25.27
CA LEU A 473 -9.65 3.06 25.68
C LEU A 473 -10.72 4.15 25.59
N TRP A 474 -10.88 4.93 26.66
CA TRP A 474 -11.75 6.12 26.66
C TRP A 474 -10.89 7.37 26.73
N LEU A 475 -10.96 8.21 25.69
CA LEU A 475 -10.26 9.49 25.65
C LEU A 475 -11.06 10.56 26.38
N ASP A 476 -10.42 11.21 27.34
CA ASP A 476 -11.00 12.26 28.15
C ASP A 476 -10.15 13.54 28.08
N ALA A 477 -10.79 14.69 27.94
CA ALA A 477 -10.14 16.00 27.97
C ALA A 477 -11.15 17.09 28.33
N PRO A 478 -10.70 18.24 28.89
CA PRO A 478 -11.58 19.35 29.23
C PRO A 478 -12.38 19.85 28.02
N GLU A 479 -13.64 20.24 28.25
CA GLU A 479 -14.56 20.70 27.21
C GLU A 479 -14.01 21.89 26.40
N GLU A 480 -13.25 22.77 27.05
CA GLU A 480 -12.60 23.92 26.44
C GLU A 480 -11.58 23.47 25.38
N VAL A 481 -10.81 22.43 25.68
CA VAL A 481 -9.82 21.85 24.76
C VAL A 481 -10.53 21.19 23.56
N LEU A 482 -11.63 20.48 23.81
CA LEU A 482 -12.41 19.83 22.75
C LEU A 482 -13.02 20.85 21.79
N THR A 483 -13.59 21.93 22.34
CA THR A 483 -14.20 23.02 21.58
C THR A 483 -13.17 23.72 20.70
N GLU A 484 -12.00 24.05 21.24
CA GLU A 484 -10.94 24.70 20.47
C GLU A 484 -10.42 23.80 19.34
N ARG A 485 -10.24 22.50 19.60
CA ARG A 485 -9.84 21.55 18.54
C ARG A 485 -10.86 21.44 17.42
N LEU A 486 -12.17 21.47 17.73
CA LEU A 486 -13.22 21.46 16.72
C LEU A 486 -13.24 22.76 15.91
N ARG A 487 -13.00 23.90 16.55
CA ARG A 487 -12.86 25.20 15.88
C ARG A 487 -11.70 25.20 14.89
N LEU A 488 -10.50 24.80 15.32
CA LEU A 488 -9.31 24.70 14.46
C LEU A 488 -9.52 23.72 13.31
N ARG A 489 -10.18 22.58 13.57
CA ARG A 489 -10.51 21.60 12.52
C ARG A 489 -11.43 22.20 11.45
N GLY A 490 -12.43 22.98 11.83
CA GLY A 490 -13.33 23.65 10.88
C GLY A 490 -12.62 24.68 9.99
N GLN A 491 -11.44 25.17 10.39
CA GLN A 491 -10.63 26.13 9.64
C GLN A 491 -9.54 25.47 8.79
N ALA A 492 -9.28 24.17 8.96
CA ALA A 492 -8.23 23.47 8.24
C ALA A 492 -8.58 23.30 6.75
N ALA A 493 -7.58 23.45 5.88
CA ALA A 493 -7.74 23.22 4.44
C ALA A 493 -8.03 21.74 4.11
N GLN A 494 -7.59 20.82 4.97
CA GLN A 494 -7.79 19.38 4.80
C GLN A 494 -9.05 18.93 5.55
N LYS A 495 -10.01 18.36 4.81
CA LYS A 495 -11.28 17.89 5.36
C LYS A 495 -11.10 16.50 6.00
N ASP A 496 -11.69 16.29 7.17
CA ASP A 496 -11.75 14.98 7.85
C ASP A 496 -13.10 14.31 7.54
N ALA A 497 -13.20 13.01 7.76
CA ALA A 497 -14.42 12.25 7.58
C ALA A 497 -15.50 12.51 8.63
N SER A 498 -15.13 13.13 9.75
CA SER A 498 -16.00 13.40 10.87
C SER A 498 -16.77 14.71 10.67
N ASP A 499 -18.11 14.65 10.60
CA ASP A 499 -18.97 15.85 10.49
C ASP A 499 -19.29 16.51 11.83
N ALA A 500 -18.75 16.00 12.94
CA ALA A 500 -19.09 16.53 14.25
C ALA A 500 -18.69 18.01 14.40
N ASP A 501 -19.56 18.81 14.97
CA ASP A 501 -19.32 20.22 15.27
C ASP A 501 -19.48 20.49 16.78
N ILE A 502 -19.39 21.76 17.16
CA ILE A 502 -19.53 22.19 18.56
C ILE A 502 -20.92 21.82 19.13
N PRO A 503 -22.05 22.05 18.45
CA PRO A 503 -23.35 21.54 18.86
C PRO A 503 -23.39 20.03 19.14
N VAL A 504 -22.80 19.21 18.27
CA VAL A 504 -22.71 17.75 18.47
C VAL A 504 -21.90 17.40 19.72
N LEU A 505 -20.79 18.09 19.98
CA LEU A 505 -20.01 17.92 21.20
C LEU A 505 -20.85 18.20 22.45
N PHE A 506 -21.54 19.34 22.51
CA PHE A 506 -22.36 19.70 23.67
C PHE A 506 -23.50 18.70 23.91
N GLN A 507 -24.11 18.17 22.85
CA GLN A 507 -25.10 17.10 22.98
C GLN A 507 -24.48 15.85 23.63
N GLN A 508 -23.29 15.45 23.19
CA GLN A 508 -22.59 14.28 23.72
C GLN A 508 -22.21 14.45 25.20
N VAL A 509 -21.67 15.61 25.58
CA VAL A 509 -21.32 15.93 26.98
C VAL A 509 -22.56 15.88 27.87
N ARG A 510 -23.68 16.48 27.43
CA ARG A 510 -24.96 16.46 28.18
C ARG A 510 -25.51 15.05 28.37
N GLN A 511 -25.40 14.19 27.36
CA GLN A 511 -25.85 12.79 27.46
C GLN A 511 -24.94 11.94 28.35
N GLY A 512 -23.65 12.28 28.42
CA GLY A 512 -22.65 11.54 29.18
C GLY A 512 -22.30 10.18 28.56
N ALA A 513 -21.29 9.52 29.14
CA ALA A 513 -20.82 8.20 28.68
C ALA A 513 -21.31 7.02 29.55
N GLY A 514 -22.14 7.32 30.56
CA GLY A 514 -22.54 6.38 31.61
C GLY A 514 -21.34 5.78 32.35
N ASP A 515 -21.50 4.55 32.86
CA ASP A 515 -20.44 3.85 33.59
C ASP A 515 -19.30 3.40 32.65
N LEU A 516 -18.13 3.98 32.83
CA LEU A 516 -16.93 3.69 32.04
C LEU A 516 -16.17 2.49 32.64
N SER A 517 -16.22 1.35 31.95
CA SER A 517 -15.41 0.16 32.26
C SER A 517 -14.08 0.11 31.52
N TRP A 518 -13.85 1.06 30.61
CA TRP A 518 -12.64 1.15 29.78
C TRP A 518 -11.53 1.95 30.47
N ALA A 519 -10.29 1.73 30.03
CA ALA A 519 -9.18 2.50 30.54
C ALA A 519 -9.27 3.96 30.06
N VAL A 520 -9.34 4.90 31.01
CA VAL A 520 -9.37 6.33 30.71
C VAL A 520 -7.96 6.81 30.38
N VAL A 521 -7.83 7.53 29.27
CA VAL A 521 -6.58 8.14 28.80
C VAL A 521 -6.81 9.64 28.68
N ASP A 522 -6.04 10.41 29.45
CA ASP A 522 -6.03 11.87 29.35
C ASP A 522 -5.49 12.30 27.97
N ALA A 523 -6.38 12.94 27.21
CA ALA A 523 -6.21 13.43 25.86
C ALA A 523 -6.01 14.96 25.79
N GLY A 524 -5.79 15.64 26.92
CA GLY A 524 -5.55 17.08 26.97
C GLY A 524 -4.21 17.53 26.37
N GLY A 525 -3.21 16.64 26.38
CA GLY A 525 -1.88 16.90 25.82
C GLY A 525 -1.77 16.79 24.30
N ASP A 526 -0.54 16.86 23.79
CA ASP A 526 -0.24 16.65 22.36
C ASP A 526 -0.43 15.18 21.93
N PRO A 527 -0.66 14.89 20.63
CA PRO A 527 -0.95 13.55 20.15
C PRO A 527 0.11 12.48 20.48
N ALA A 528 1.40 12.84 20.54
CA ALA A 528 2.45 11.88 20.83
C ALA A 528 2.40 11.44 22.30
N THR A 529 2.17 12.40 23.21
CA THR A 529 1.96 12.10 24.64
C THR A 529 0.75 11.19 24.86
N VAL A 530 -0.37 11.45 24.16
CA VAL A 530 -1.57 10.61 24.25
C VAL A 530 -1.31 9.20 23.73
N LEU A 531 -0.54 9.07 22.64
CA LEU A 531 -0.15 7.78 22.08
C LEU A 531 0.70 6.96 23.06
N GLU A 532 1.69 7.57 23.72
CA GLU A 532 2.52 6.89 24.73
C GLU A 532 1.70 6.40 25.93
N ARG A 533 0.76 7.23 26.42
CA ARG A 533 -0.16 6.82 27.49
C ARG A 533 -1.02 5.63 27.08
N ALA A 534 -1.56 5.65 25.86
CA ALA A 534 -2.34 4.54 25.33
C ALA A 534 -1.53 3.25 25.16
N LYS A 535 -0.27 3.33 24.73
CA LYS A 535 0.64 2.18 24.61
C LYS A 535 0.83 1.46 25.95
N ALA A 536 0.88 2.18 27.07
CA ALA A 536 1.02 1.57 28.40
C ALA A 536 -0.17 0.64 28.75
N HIS A 537 -1.38 0.95 28.28
CA HIS A 537 -2.55 0.09 28.48
C HIS A 537 -2.52 -1.17 27.61
N LEU A 538 -1.93 -1.09 26.42
CA LEU A 538 -1.79 -2.23 25.50
C LEU A 538 -0.82 -3.30 26.00
N ALA A 539 0.10 -2.95 26.90
CA ALA A 539 1.05 -3.87 27.51
C ALA A 539 0.42 -4.72 28.64
N ARG A 540 -0.64 -4.25 29.30
CA ARG A 540 -1.25 -4.93 30.47
C ARG A 540 -1.90 -6.26 30.10
N PRO A 541 -1.54 -7.39 30.74
CA PRO A 541 -2.18 -8.68 30.45
C PRO A 541 -3.70 -8.57 30.56
N ALA A 542 -4.42 -9.30 29.70
CA ALA A 542 -5.89 -9.30 29.74
C ALA A 542 -6.34 -9.60 31.18
N PRO A 543 -7.31 -8.85 31.74
CA PRO A 543 -7.81 -9.15 33.07
C PRO A 543 -8.24 -10.62 33.09
N SER A 544 -7.73 -11.37 34.06
CA SER A 544 -8.20 -12.72 34.35
C SER A 544 -9.72 -12.63 34.48
N ARG A 545 -10.45 -13.48 33.76
CA ARG A 545 -11.93 -13.57 33.88
C ARG A 545 -12.28 -13.50 35.37
N PRO A 546 -13.24 -12.66 35.80
CA PRO A 546 -13.74 -12.76 37.16
C PRO A 546 -14.18 -14.21 37.33
N ARG A 547 -13.57 -14.92 38.29
CA ARG A 547 -14.10 -16.20 38.73
C ARG A 547 -15.54 -15.91 39.13
N LEU A 548 -16.50 -16.43 38.38
CA LEU A 548 -17.87 -16.52 38.84
C LEU A 548 -17.79 -17.15 40.23
N ALA A 549 -18.12 -16.36 41.25
CA ALA A 549 -18.23 -16.86 42.59
C ALA A 549 -19.20 -18.03 42.53
N ARG A 550 -18.72 -19.23 42.88
CA ARG A 550 -19.61 -20.37 43.10
C ARG A 550 -20.69 -19.90 44.08
N PRO A 551 -21.99 -20.10 43.79
CA PRO A 551 -23.02 -19.81 44.77
C PRO A 551 -22.68 -20.58 46.06
N ALA A 552 -22.74 -19.87 47.19
CA ALA A 552 -22.50 -20.45 48.50
C ALA A 552 -23.36 -21.70 48.66
N ALA A 553 -22.72 -22.82 49.01
CA ALA A 553 -23.42 -24.05 49.33
C ALA A 553 -24.41 -23.76 50.46
N THR A 554 -25.70 -23.91 50.18
CA THR A 554 -26.76 -23.91 51.17
C THR A 554 -26.44 -24.95 52.24
N THR A 555 -26.28 -24.48 53.47
CA THR A 555 -26.12 -25.29 54.67
C THR A 555 -27.33 -26.23 54.80
N PRO A 556 -27.17 -27.56 54.99
CA PRO A 556 -28.29 -28.43 55.23
C PRO A 556 -28.86 -28.15 56.62
N TYR A 557 -30.15 -27.87 56.65
CA TYR A 557 -31.00 -27.80 57.84
C TYR A 557 -30.88 -29.12 58.63
N ARG A 558 -30.33 -29.07 59.84
CA ARG A 558 -30.33 -30.20 60.78
C ARG A 558 -31.77 -30.43 61.26
N ALA A 559 -32.36 -31.55 60.84
CA ALA A 559 -33.59 -32.06 61.45
C ALA A 559 -33.26 -32.59 62.85
N HIS A 560 -33.88 -32.00 63.87
CA HIS A 560 -34.04 -32.62 65.18
C HIS A 560 -34.84 -33.92 65.01
N ARG A 561 -34.33 -35.02 65.57
CA ARG A 561 -35.15 -36.14 66.04
C ARG A 561 -34.95 -36.31 67.55
N PRO A 562 -36.01 -36.54 68.32
CA PRO A 562 -35.93 -36.80 69.75
C PRO A 562 -35.63 -38.27 70.04
N GLU A 563 -35.32 -38.50 71.32
CA GLU A 563 -34.94 -39.73 72.04
C GLU A 563 -33.46 -40.11 72.03
#